data_AF-A0A535M0F5-F1
#
_entry.id   AF-A0A535M0F5-F1
#
_cell.length_a   1.000
_cell.length_b   1.000
_cell.length_c   1.000
_cell.angle_alpha   90.00
_cell.angle_beta   90.00
_cell.angle_gamma   90.00
#
_symmetry.space_group_name_H-M   'P 1'
#
loop_
_entity.id
_entity.type
_entity.pdbx_description
1 polymer ?
#
loop_
_entity_poly.entity_id
_entity_poly.type
_entity_poly.pdbx_seq_one_letter_code
_entity_poly.pdbx_strand_id
1 'polypeptide(L)'
;MSGKRSALIVVGLGLLASQAGHLLAYQVRFGAAAGQVESTGAHSYFPTLARTSAGVAAIGLLAGLLLVALARVLTGREVRAGSRPSYVSVLAALFTIQ
;
A
#
# COMPACT_ATOMS: atom_id res chain seq x y z
N MET A 1 3.24 5.36 -20.08
CA MET A 1 2.59 6.19 -19.03
C MET A 1 3.32 7.52 -18.97
N SER A 2 2.62 8.66 -18.86
CA SER A 2 3.27 9.98 -18.73
C SER A 2 4.12 10.02 -17.45
N GLY A 3 5.34 10.58 -17.53
CA GLY A 3 6.28 10.65 -16.40
C GLY A 3 5.68 11.28 -15.14
N LYS A 4 4.75 12.23 -15.31
CA LYS A 4 4.01 12.86 -14.20
C LYS A 4 3.13 11.88 -13.44
N ARG A 5 2.45 10.94 -14.12
CA ARG A 5 1.65 9.89 -13.46
C ARG A 5 2.54 8.91 -12.70
N SER A 6 3.69 8.56 -13.26
CA SER A 6 4.63 7.65 -12.60
C SER A 6 5.20 8.26 -11.31
N ALA A 7 5.58 9.54 -11.35
CA ALA A 7 6.05 10.25 -10.17
C ALA A 7 4.99 10.31 -9.05
N LEU A 8 3.73 10.61 -9.39
CA LEU A 8 2.64 10.63 -8.42
C LEU A 8 2.40 9.26 -7.77
N ILE A 9 2.51 8.17 -8.54
CA ILE A 9 2.37 6.81 -8.02
C ILE A 9 3.52 6.48 -7.06
N VAL A 10 4.75 6.82 -7.42
CA VAL A 10 5.93 6.56 -6.57
C VAL A 10 5.85 7.35 -5.27
N VAL A 11 5.49 8.63 -5.33
CA VAL A 11 5.30 9.47 -4.13
C VAL A 11 4.18 8.90 -3.25
N GLY A 12 3.04 8.54 -3.85
CA GLY A 12 1.92 7.94 -3.11
C GLY A 12 2.30 6.62 -2.44
N LEU A 13 2.99 5.73 -3.15
CA LEU A 13 3.49 4.47 -2.60
C LEU A 13 4.54 4.71 -1.50
N GLY A 14 5.45 5.65 -1.69
CA GLY A 14 6.48 5.99 -0.70
C GLY A 14 5.87 6.51 0.61
N LEU A 15 4.86 7.37 0.53
CA LEU A 15 4.15 7.88 1.71
C LEU A 15 3.44 6.74 2.45
N LEU A 16 2.73 5.86 1.74
CA LEU A 16 2.07 4.71 2.34
C LEU A 16 3.08 3.72 2.96
N ALA A 17 4.17 3.44 2.25
CA ALA A 17 5.23 2.55 2.72
C ALA A 17 5.97 3.12 3.94
N SER A 18 6.14 4.44 4.03
CA SER A 18 6.72 5.11 5.19
C SER A 18 5.88 4.89 6.45
N GLN A 19 4.56 5.05 6.35
CA GLN A 19 3.64 4.83 7.48
C GLN A 19 3.61 3.34 7.88
N ALA A 20 3.57 2.44 6.90
CA ALA A 20 3.63 1.00 7.16
C ALA A 20 4.96 0.58 7.81
N GLY A 21 6.09 1.15 7.36
CA GLY A 21 7.41 0.91 7.93
C GLY A 21 7.53 1.43 9.36
N HIS A 22 6.93 2.58 9.66
CA HIS A 22 6.86 3.11 11.02
C HIS A 22 6.12 2.14 11.97
N LEU A 23 4.94 1.67 11.56
CA LEU A 23 4.17 0.68 12.32
C LEU A 23 4.93 -0.64 12.50
N LEU A 24 5.60 -1.12 11.45
CA LEU A 24 6.45 -2.32 11.52
C LEU A 24 7.60 -2.13 12.51
N ALA A 25 8.28 -0.99 12.47
CA ALA A 25 9.39 -0.68 13.39
C ALA A 25 8.91 -0.65 14.85
N TYR A 26 7.74 -0.04 15.11
CA TYR A 26 7.11 -0.07 16.43
C TYR A 26 6.74 -1.49 16.86
N GLN A 27 6.17 -2.28 15.96
CA GLN A 27 5.81 -3.68 16.23
C GLN A 27 7.03 -4.54 16.54
N VAL A 28 8.14 -4.36 15.82
CA VAL A 28 9.40 -5.07 16.08
C VAL A 28 10.01 -4.64 17.42
N ARG A 29 9.94 -3.35 17.76
CA ARG A 29 10.56 -2.81 18.99
C ARG A 29 9.76 -3.10 20.26
N PHE A 30 8.44 -2.99 20.19
CA PHE A 30 7.55 -3.01 21.37
C PHE A 30 6.60 -4.21 21.39
N GLY A 31 6.58 -5.03 20.33
CA GLY A 31 5.79 -6.26 20.28
C GLY A 31 4.30 -5.99 20.50
N ALA A 32 3.69 -6.79 21.38
CA ALA A 32 2.27 -6.65 21.72
C ALA A 32 1.91 -5.29 22.34
N ALA A 33 2.89 -4.57 22.91
CA ALA A 33 2.66 -3.25 23.50
C ALA A 33 2.73 -2.11 22.47
N ALA A 34 3.14 -2.37 21.22
CA ALA A 34 3.36 -1.34 20.20
C ALA A 34 2.17 -0.39 20.04
N GLY A 35 0.96 -0.94 19.93
CA GLY A 35 -0.26 -0.15 19.83
C GLY A 35 -0.54 0.71 21.07
N GLN A 36 -0.27 0.19 22.28
CA GLN A 36 -0.46 0.96 23.52
C GLN A 36 0.56 2.08 23.65
N VAL A 37 1.82 1.82 23.30
CA VAL A 37 2.90 2.81 23.34
C VAL A 37 2.65 3.94 22.33
N GLU A 38 2.23 3.61 21.11
CA GLU A 38 1.87 4.59 20.08
C GLU A 38 0.61 5.39 20.45
N SER A 39 -0.31 4.81 21.22
CA SER A 39 -1.56 5.44 21.67
C SER A 39 -1.43 6.29 22.93
N THR A 40 -0.24 6.51 23.47
CA THR A 40 -0.09 7.26 24.73
C THR A 40 -0.24 8.78 24.52
N GLY A 41 -0.95 9.44 25.45
CA GLY A 41 -1.13 10.90 25.42
C GLY A 41 -2.20 11.37 24.44
N ALA A 42 -2.00 12.57 23.85
CA ALA A 42 -2.99 13.23 23.00
C ALA A 42 -3.28 12.52 21.65
N HIS A 43 -2.59 11.42 21.33
CA HIS A 43 -2.67 10.71 20.03
C HIS A 43 -3.38 9.35 20.09
N SER A 44 -4.09 9.05 21.18
CA SER A 44 -4.81 7.78 21.37
C SER A 44 -5.84 7.45 20.28
N TYR A 45 -6.33 8.45 19.55
CA TYR A 45 -7.28 8.27 18.44
C TYR A 45 -6.60 7.76 17.15
N PHE A 46 -5.30 8.03 16.99
CA PHE A 46 -4.58 7.82 15.73
C PHE A 46 -4.54 6.35 15.29
N PRO A 47 -4.21 5.36 16.15
CA PRO A 47 -4.17 3.96 15.71
C PRO A 47 -5.55 3.41 15.32
N THR A 48 -6.63 3.85 15.98
CA THR A 48 -8.00 3.47 15.58
C THR A 48 -8.33 4.05 14.21
N LEU A 49 -7.99 5.32 13.98
CA LEU A 49 -8.22 6.01 12.70
C LEU A 49 -7.38 5.41 11.57
N ALA A 50 -6.10 5.10 11.82
CA ALA A 50 -5.19 4.47 10.88
C ALA A 50 -5.67 3.06 10.51
N ARG A 51 -6.07 2.25 11.49
CA ARG A 51 -6.60 0.91 11.25
C ARG A 51 -7.89 0.91 10.44
N THR A 52 -8.83 1.78 10.79
CA THR A 52 -10.12 1.88 10.08
C THR A 52 -9.93 2.40 8.66
N SER A 53 -9.15 3.46 8.46
CA SER A 53 -8.86 3.98 7.13
C SER A 53 -8.12 2.97 6.25
N ALA A 54 -7.13 2.25 6.79
CA ALA A 54 -6.45 1.17 6.07
C ALA A 54 -7.40 0.03 5.70
N GLY A 55 -8.29 -0.36 6.63
CA GLY A 55 -9.32 -1.37 6.37
C GLY A 55 -10.29 -0.96 5.26
N VAL A 56 -10.80 0.27 5.31
CA VAL A 56 -11.68 0.84 4.27
C VAL A 56 -10.96 0.91 2.92
N ALA A 57 -9.70 1.34 2.89
CA ALA A 57 -8.90 1.39 1.67
C ALA A 57 -8.68 -0.01 1.07
N ALA A 58 -8.37 -1.00 1.90
CA ALA A 58 -8.19 -2.39 1.46
C ALA A 58 -9.49 -2.98 0.89
N ILE A 59 -10.62 -2.76 1.56
CA ILE A 59 -11.94 -3.20 1.07
C ILE A 59 -12.26 -2.53 -0.28
N GLY A 60 -12.08 -1.21 -0.38
CA GLY A 60 -12.33 -0.47 -1.61
C GLY A 60 -11.45 -0.97 -2.77
N LEU A 61 -10.17 -1.23 -2.51
CA LEU A 61 -9.25 -1.77 -3.51
C LEU A 61 -9.68 -3.16 -3.98
N LEU A 62 -9.98 -4.07 -3.05
CA LEU A 62 -10.41 -5.44 -3.38
C LEU A 62 -11.74 -5.45 -4.15
N ALA A 63 -12.72 -4.67 -3.70
CA ALA A 63 -14.00 -4.53 -4.40
C ALA A 63 -13.81 -3.96 -5.81
N GLY A 64 -12.96 -2.94 -5.96
CA GLY A 64 -12.63 -2.36 -7.27
C GLY A 64 -11.96 -3.38 -8.20
N LEU A 65 -10.97 -4.13 -7.70
CA LEU A 65 -10.31 -5.19 -8.47
C LEU A 65 -11.30 -6.29 -8.88
N LEU A 66 -12.20 -6.68 -7.98
CA LEU A 66 -13.25 -7.67 -8.25
C LEU A 66 -14.19 -7.19 -9.35
N LEU A 67 -14.69 -5.95 -9.27
CA LEU A 67 -15.57 -5.37 -10.28
C LEU A 67 -14.88 -5.28 -11.65
N VAL A 68 -13.62 -4.86 -11.67
CA VAL A 68 -12.82 -4.79 -12.91
C VAL A 68 -12.59 -6.19 -13.50
N ALA A 69 -12.26 -7.18 -12.67
CA ALA A 69 -12.09 -8.56 -13.11
C ALA A 69 -13.41 -9.14 -13.66
N LEU A 70 -14.52 -8.94 -12.94
CA LEU A 70 -15.85 -9.37 -13.36
C LEU A 70 -16.24 -8.73 -14.70
N ALA A 71 -16.06 -7.42 -14.85
CA ALA A 71 -16.35 -6.71 -16.10
C ALA A 71 -15.51 -7.25 -17.26
N ARG A 72 -14.23 -7.61 -17.04
CA ARG A 72 -13.39 -8.23 -18.08
C ARG A 72 -13.89 -9.61 -18.50
N VAL A 73 -14.31 -10.43 -17.54
CA VAL A 73 -14.89 -11.76 -17.81
C VAL A 73 -16.18 -11.62 -18.63
N LEU A 74 -17.08 -10.73 -18.22
CA LEU A 74 -18.36 -10.50 -18.92
C LEU A 74 -18.20 -9.91 -20.32
N THR A 75 -17.15 -9.10 -20.55
CA THR A 75 -16.88 -8.49 -21.87
C THR A 75 -16.00 -9.35 -22.77
N GLY A 76 -15.56 -10.53 -22.32
CA GLY A 76 -14.72 -11.44 -23.11
C GLY A 76 -13.36 -10.86 -23.50
N ARG A 77 -12.87 -9.82 -22.81
CA ARG A 77 -11.57 -9.21 -23.14
C ARG A 77 -10.43 -10.15 -22.73
N GLU A 78 -9.70 -10.66 -23.71
CA GLU A 78 -8.49 -11.44 -23.47
C GLU A 78 -7.46 -10.65 -22.64
N VAL A 79 -6.91 -11.32 -21.63
CA VAL A 79 -5.77 -10.80 -20.86
C VAL A 79 -4.51 -11.00 -21.70
N ARG A 80 -4.17 -10.02 -22.54
CA ARG A 80 -2.83 -9.97 -23.15
C ARG A 80 -1.80 -9.86 -22.03
N ALA A 81 -0.91 -10.84 -21.93
CA ALA A 81 0.26 -10.78 -21.08
C ALA A 81 1.15 -9.63 -21.58
N GLY A 82 1.00 -8.44 -20.99
CA GLY A 82 1.93 -7.35 -21.21
C GLY A 82 3.31 -7.73 -20.70
N SER A 83 4.37 -7.33 -21.42
CA SER A 83 5.75 -7.45 -20.98
C SER A 83 5.88 -6.90 -19.56
N ARG A 84 6.03 -7.79 -18.58
CA ARG A 84 6.10 -7.44 -17.17
C ARG A 84 7.50 -6.89 -16.90
N PRO A 85 7.64 -5.68 -16.32
CA PRO A 85 8.94 -5.24 -15.85
C PRO A 85 9.47 -6.24 -14.81
N SER A 86 10.76 -6.56 -14.89
CA SER A 86 11.40 -7.52 -13.99
C SER A 86 11.26 -7.04 -12.54
N TYR A 87 10.74 -7.91 -11.67
CA TYR A 87 10.70 -7.68 -10.23
C TYR A 87 12.08 -7.29 -9.67
N VAL A 88 13.15 -7.82 -10.26
CA VAL A 88 14.54 -7.51 -9.88
C VAL A 88 14.88 -6.05 -10.17
N SER A 89 14.44 -5.50 -11.31
CA SER A 89 14.69 -4.10 -11.64
C SER A 89 13.95 -3.13 -10.72
N VAL A 90 12.73 -3.50 -10.29
CA VAL A 90 11.96 -2.70 -9.32
C VAL A 90 12.62 -2.75 -7.94
N LEU A 91 13.06 -3.93 -7.49
CA LEU A 91 13.73 -4.09 -6.20
C LEU A 91 15.07 -3.33 -6.16
N ALA A 92 15.85 -3.43 -7.23
CA ALA A 92 17.14 -2.77 -7.36
C ALA A 92 16.99 -1.23 -7.27
N ALA A 93 16.02 -0.65 -7.99
CA ALA A 93 15.75 0.79 -7.94
C ALA A 93 15.32 1.27 -6.54
N LEU A 94 14.51 0.48 -5.82
CA LEU A 94 14.08 0.81 -4.46
C LEU A 94 15.23 0.77 -3.44
N PHE A 95 16.18 -0.17 -3.61
CA PHE A 95 17.32 -0.32 -2.71
C PHE A 95 18.47 0.64 -3.00
N THR A 96 18.60 1.15 -4.23
CA THR A 96 19.64 2.14 -4.59
C THR A 96 19.27 3.58 -4.23
N ILE A 97 18.00 3.83 -3.87
CA ILE A 97 17.50 5.14 -3.46
C ILE A 97 17.59 5.35 -1.93
N GLN A 98 17.90 4.30 -1.16
CA GLN A 98 18.16 4.41 0.29
C GLN A 98 19.59 4.87 0.57
#